data_AF-A0A916DPZ2-F1
#
_entry.id   AF-A0A916DPZ2-F1
#
_cell.length_a   1.000
_cell.length_b   1.000
_cell.length_c   1.000
_cell.angle_alpha   90.00
_cell.angle_beta   90.00
_cell.angle_gamma   90.00
#
_symmetry.space_group_name_H-M   'P 1'
#
loop_
_entity.id
_entity.type
_entity.pdbx_description
1 polymer ?
#
loop_
_entity_poly.entity_id
_entity_poly.type
_entity_poly.pdbx_seq_one_letter_code
_entity_poly.pdbx_strand_id
1 'polypeptide(L)'
;MTNKFLKISILIFVLSLFNYQTAAARKSAFFSFGGETIIKVQDFPDTELFQMENGSYVDAGCIYKQVSIFFIPVWNYDIRWCGYTGEDGNYVILSKEELDAIAQEASITLPATPTLSFWHSIGGKLLFVVVIGAFIAYSVFFAEEEEEEEEPKEEKQ
;
A
#
# COMPACT_ATOMS: atom_id res chain seq x y z
N MET A 1 -19.91 -11.62 29.75
CA MET A 1 -20.32 -11.48 28.34
C MET A 1 -19.76 -10.23 27.67
N THR A 2 -19.70 -9.08 28.35
CA THR A 2 -19.33 -7.77 27.78
C THR A 2 -17.95 -7.72 27.11
N ASN A 3 -16.94 -8.40 27.68
CA ASN A 3 -15.58 -8.40 27.09
C ASN A 3 -15.47 -9.18 25.77
N LYS A 4 -16.29 -10.23 25.56
CA LYS A 4 -16.29 -10.97 24.28
C LYS A 4 -16.95 -10.13 23.18
N PHE A 5 -18.08 -9.49 23.47
CA PHE A 5 -18.75 -8.60 22.52
C PHE A 5 -17.95 -7.33 22.21
N LEU A 6 -17.26 -6.75 23.20
CA LEU A 6 -16.37 -5.62 22.99
C LEU A 6 -15.17 -5.98 22.10
N LYS A 7 -14.54 -7.14 22.33
CA LYS A 7 -13.44 -7.65 21.48
C LYS A 7 -13.91 -7.88 20.04
N ILE A 8 -15.09 -8.49 19.85
CA ILE A 8 -15.70 -8.72 18.53
C ILE A 8 -16.03 -7.37 17.85
N SER A 9 -16.55 -6.41 18.58
CA SER A 9 -16.89 -5.08 18.04
C SER A 9 -15.66 -4.28 17.63
N ILE A 10 -14.56 -4.36 18.39
CA ILE A 10 -13.28 -3.74 18.03
C ILE A 10 -12.71 -4.42 16.78
N LEU A 11 -12.78 -5.75 16.69
CA LEU A 11 -12.33 -6.50 15.52
C LEU A 11 -13.11 -6.11 14.26
N ILE A 12 -14.44 -6.02 14.36
CA ILE A 12 -15.31 -5.60 13.24
C ILE A 12 -15.02 -4.14 12.85
N PHE A 13 -14.83 -3.25 13.82
CA PHE A 13 -14.48 -1.86 13.55
C PHE A 13 -13.14 -1.74 12.83
N VAL A 14 -12.11 -2.44 13.31
CA VAL A 14 -10.79 -2.50 12.66
C VAL A 14 -10.91 -3.07 11.24
N LEU A 15 -11.67 -4.14 11.03
CA LEU A 15 -11.93 -4.71 9.70
C LEU A 15 -12.68 -3.75 8.76
N SER A 16 -13.59 -2.94 9.30
CA SER A 16 -14.37 -1.96 8.51
C SER A 16 -13.51 -0.80 7.98
N LEU A 17 -12.45 -0.42 8.70
CA LEU A 17 -11.51 0.64 8.27
C LEU A 17 -10.69 0.25 7.02
N PHE A 18 -10.65 -1.04 6.67
CA PHE A 18 -9.94 -1.53 5.46
C PHE A 18 -10.79 -1.51 4.18
N ASN A 19 -12.07 -1.12 4.24
CA ASN A 19 -12.96 -1.08 3.06
C ASN A 19 -12.91 0.23 2.26
N TYR A 20 -11.91 1.09 2.47
CA TYR A 20 -11.64 2.21 1.57
C TYR A 20 -10.63 1.77 0.50
N GLN A 21 -11.10 1.09 -0.53
CA GLN A 21 -10.32 0.92 -1.75
C GLN A 21 -11.15 1.37 -2.94
N THR A 22 -10.71 2.47 -3.56
CA THR A 22 -11.22 2.93 -4.85
C THR A 22 -10.98 1.84 -5.89
N ALA A 23 -12.06 1.50 -6.61
CA ALA A 23 -12.08 0.45 -7.60
C ALA A 23 -11.25 0.85 -8.84
N ALA A 24 -9.95 0.62 -8.80
CA ALA A 24 -9.11 0.52 -9.98
C ALA A 24 -7.94 -0.43 -9.67
N ALA A 25 -7.70 -1.39 -10.57
CA ALA A 25 -6.67 -2.44 -10.48
C ALA A 25 -6.85 -3.50 -9.37
N ARG A 26 -7.92 -4.30 -9.47
CA ARG A 26 -8.09 -5.57 -8.74
C ARG A 26 -7.09 -6.64 -9.23
N LYS A 27 -5.81 -6.53 -8.88
CA LYS A 27 -4.90 -7.70 -8.85
C LYS A 27 -5.19 -8.46 -7.55
N SER A 28 -6.28 -9.23 -7.56
CA SER A 28 -6.82 -9.96 -6.40
C SER A 28 -5.97 -11.17 -6.03
N ALA A 29 -4.69 -10.97 -5.74
CA ALA A 29 -3.85 -11.99 -5.15
C ALA A 29 -3.59 -11.59 -3.69
N PHE A 30 -3.78 -12.54 -2.76
CA PHE A 30 -3.36 -12.37 -1.38
C PHE A 30 -1.86 -12.08 -1.25
N PHE A 31 -1.09 -12.38 -2.29
CA PHE A 31 0.33 -12.08 -2.38
C PHE A 31 0.63 -11.43 -3.71
N SER A 32 1.36 -10.31 -3.69
CA SER A 32 2.00 -9.76 -4.87
C SER A 32 3.49 -9.65 -4.61
N PHE A 33 4.31 -10.11 -5.55
CA PHE A 33 5.77 -10.02 -5.45
C PHE A 33 6.34 -9.06 -6.49
N GLY A 34 5.52 -8.11 -6.96
CA GLY A 34 5.92 -7.11 -7.94
C GLY A 34 4.79 -6.69 -8.87
N GLY A 35 5.18 -6.31 -10.09
CA GLY A 35 4.30 -5.65 -11.05
C GLY A 35 4.46 -4.13 -10.96
N GLU A 36 4.57 -3.53 -12.13
CA GLU A 36 4.71 -2.08 -12.23
C GLU A 36 3.38 -1.42 -11.88
N THR A 37 3.48 -0.46 -10.96
CA THR A 37 2.40 0.44 -10.57
C THR A 37 2.84 1.84 -10.91
N ILE A 38 1.94 2.61 -11.51
CA ILE A 38 2.18 3.98 -11.92
C ILE A 38 1.26 4.85 -11.08
N ILE A 39 1.79 5.92 -10.52
CA ILE A 39 1.01 6.94 -9.82
C ILE A 39 1.36 8.32 -10.32
N LYS A 40 0.39 9.22 -10.27
CA LYS A 40 0.64 10.64 -10.41
C LYS A 40 1.26 11.20 -9.13
N VAL A 41 2.31 12.01 -9.29
CA VAL A 41 3.03 12.68 -8.19
C VAL A 41 2.65 14.16 -8.12
N GLN A 42 2.63 14.85 -9.25
CA GLN A 42 2.34 16.29 -9.31
C GLN A 42 1.70 16.64 -10.66
N ASP A 43 0.63 17.43 -10.61
CA ASP A 43 -0.04 17.97 -11.80
C ASP A 43 0.82 19.06 -12.45
N PHE A 44 0.88 19.05 -13.78
CA PHE A 44 1.36 20.17 -14.60
C PHE A 44 0.17 20.95 -15.19
N PRO A 45 0.39 22.20 -15.68
CA PRO A 45 -0.68 22.98 -16.28
C PRO A 45 -1.17 22.38 -17.60
N ASP A 46 -2.48 22.34 -17.83
CA ASP A 46 -3.06 21.91 -19.11
C ASP A 46 -2.91 23.03 -20.17
N THR A 47 -1.71 23.19 -20.72
CA THR A 47 -1.40 24.16 -21.79
C THR A 47 -0.88 23.44 -23.04
N GLU A 48 -0.98 24.07 -24.21
CA GLU A 48 -0.49 23.51 -25.47
C GLU A 48 0.99 23.09 -25.40
N LEU A 49 1.78 23.72 -24.53
CA LEU A 49 3.19 23.40 -24.31
C LEU A 49 3.40 22.00 -23.70
N PHE A 50 2.42 21.54 -22.91
CA PHE A 50 2.48 20.26 -22.17
C PHE A 50 1.52 19.21 -22.76
N GLN A 51 0.98 19.48 -23.95
CA GLN A 51 0.08 18.57 -24.66
C GLN A 51 0.88 17.67 -25.61
N MET A 52 0.70 16.36 -25.49
CA MET A 52 1.24 15.37 -26.41
C MET A 52 0.49 15.39 -27.76
N GLU A 53 1.09 14.78 -28.79
CA GLU A 53 0.49 14.68 -30.14
C GLU A 53 -0.90 14.02 -30.16
N ASN A 54 -1.18 13.13 -29.21
CA ASN A 54 -2.47 12.46 -29.06
C ASN A 54 -3.54 13.32 -28.32
N GLY A 55 -3.20 14.55 -27.93
CA GLY A 55 -4.07 15.46 -27.20
C GLY A 55 -4.08 15.28 -25.67
N SER A 56 -3.37 14.28 -25.14
CA SER A 56 -3.22 14.06 -23.69
C SER A 56 -2.19 15.00 -23.08
N TYR A 57 -2.33 15.31 -21.79
CA TYR A 57 -1.36 16.13 -21.04
C TYR A 57 -0.42 15.24 -20.23
N VAL A 58 0.81 15.72 -20.03
CA VAL A 58 1.83 15.03 -19.24
C VAL A 58 1.88 15.61 -17.85
N ASP A 59 1.75 14.76 -16.84
CA ASP A 59 2.01 15.09 -15.43
C ASP A 59 3.31 14.46 -14.95
N ALA A 60 3.86 14.92 -13.82
CA ALA A 60 4.94 14.21 -13.16
C ALA A 60 4.41 12.95 -12.47
N GLY A 61 4.98 11.80 -12.82
CA GLY A 61 4.59 10.49 -12.32
C GLY A 61 5.73 9.72 -11.66
N CYS A 62 5.35 8.63 -11.00
CA CYS A 62 6.26 7.66 -10.41
C CYS A 62 5.84 6.25 -10.85
N ILE A 63 6.83 5.47 -11.25
CA ILE A 63 6.70 4.02 -11.42
C ILE A 63 7.41 3.36 -10.25
N TYR A 64 6.79 2.33 -9.69
CA TYR A 64 7.41 1.51 -8.67
C TYR A 64 6.87 0.07 -8.73
N LYS A 65 7.64 -0.84 -8.13
CA LYS A 65 7.22 -2.22 -7.86
C LYS A 65 7.01 -2.39 -6.36
N GLN A 66 6.07 -3.26 -6.01
CA GLN A 66 5.67 -3.46 -4.62
C GLN A 66 5.45 -4.93 -4.31
N VAL A 67 5.99 -5.36 -3.17
CA VAL A 67 5.64 -6.62 -2.54
C VAL A 67 4.49 -6.37 -1.56
N SER A 68 3.41 -7.12 -1.71
CA SER A 68 2.27 -7.10 -0.80
C SER A 68 1.96 -8.49 -0.25
N ILE A 69 1.60 -8.54 1.02
CA ILE A 69 1.18 -9.74 1.74
C ILE A 69 -0.19 -9.44 2.36
N PHE A 70 -1.19 -10.24 2.08
CA PHE A 70 -2.60 -10.00 2.45
C PHE A 70 -3.05 -8.55 2.17
N PHE A 71 -2.74 -8.03 0.98
CA PHE A 71 -3.03 -6.65 0.55
C PHE A 71 -2.25 -5.54 1.30
N ILE A 72 -1.39 -5.90 2.25
CA ILE A 72 -0.54 -4.97 3.00
C ILE A 72 0.74 -4.73 2.20
N PRO A 73 1.06 -3.49 1.81
CA PRO A 73 2.30 -3.18 1.11
C PRO A 73 3.49 -3.23 2.08
N VAL A 74 4.34 -4.25 1.92
CA VAL A 74 5.44 -4.54 2.86
C VAL A 74 6.75 -3.93 2.37
N TRP A 75 6.97 -3.91 1.05
CA TRP A 75 8.22 -3.42 0.47
C TRP A 75 8.01 -2.76 -0.89
N ASN A 76 8.71 -1.66 -1.15
CA ASN A 76 8.73 -0.97 -2.44
C ASN A 76 10.14 -1.00 -3.01
N TYR A 77 10.25 -1.15 -4.33
CA TYR A 77 11.53 -1.18 -5.04
C TYR A 77 11.35 -0.71 -6.48
N ASP A 78 12.47 -0.47 -7.17
CA ASP A 78 12.47 0.02 -8.56
C ASP A 78 11.67 1.33 -8.73
N ILE A 79 11.81 2.25 -7.76
CA ILE A 79 11.13 3.55 -7.74
C ILE A 79 11.82 4.50 -8.70
N ARG A 80 11.10 4.97 -9.71
CA ARG A 80 11.63 5.84 -10.78
C ARG A 80 10.63 6.90 -11.20
N TRP A 81 11.14 8.03 -11.66
CA TRP A 81 10.34 9.08 -12.29
C TRP A 81 9.82 8.64 -13.66
N CYS A 82 8.67 9.17 -14.05
CA CYS A 82 8.10 9.05 -15.40
C CYS A 82 7.18 10.23 -15.71
N GLY A 83 6.77 10.40 -16.97
CA GLY A 83 5.62 11.23 -17.30
C GLY A 83 4.33 10.42 -17.23
N TYR A 84 3.37 10.88 -16.44
CA TYR A 84 2.05 10.28 -16.27
C TYR A 84 1.08 10.85 -17.31
N THR A 85 0.32 9.99 -17.99
CA THR A 85 -0.52 10.40 -19.12
C THR A 85 -2.02 10.27 -18.88
N GLY A 86 -2.43 10.09 -17.62
CA GLY A 86 -3.86 9.98 -17.26
C GLY A 86 -4.49 8.61 -17.47
N GLU A 87 -3.90 7.75 -18.30
CA GLU A 87 -4.40 6.40 -18.57
C GLU A 87 -3.69 5.34 -17.73
N ASP A 88 -4.48 4.50 -17.05
CA ASP A 88 -3.99 3.41 -16.20
C ASP A 88 -3.07 2.47 -17.00
N GLY A 89 -1.77 2.48 -16.68
CA GLY A 89 -0.77 1.61 -17.29
C GLY A 89 0.06 2.25 -18.41
N ASN A 90 -0.27 3.47 -18.83
CA ASN A 90 0.49 4.21 -19.83
C ASN A 90 1.37 5.29 -19.17
N TYR A 91 2.59 5.41 -19.67
CA TYR A 91 3.55 6.41 -19.23
C TYR A 91 4.56 6.71 -20.33
N VAL A 92 5.19 7.87 -20.23
CA VAL A 92 6.37 8.22 -21.03
C VAL A 92 7.62 8.14 -20.18
N ILE A 93 8.70 7.67 -20.79
CA ILE A 93 10.00 7.59 -20.13
C ILE A 93 10.58 8.99 -20.11
N LEU A 94 10.45 9.67 -18.97
CA LEU A 94 11.06 10.95 -18.69
C LEU A 94 11.93 10.83 -17.45
N SER A 95 13.16 11.30 -17.57
CA SER A 95 14.10 11.44 -16.47
C SER A 95 13.67 12.54 -15.50
N LYS A 96 14.29 12.58 -14.32
CA LYS A 96 14.01 13.63 -13.35
C LYS A 96 14.41 15.00 -13.92
N GLU A 97 15.52 15.05 -14.64
CA GLU A 97 16.08 16.26 -15.23
C GLU A 97 15.14 16.87 -16.28
N GLU A 98 14.53 16.03 -17.12
CA GLU A 98 13.51 16.46 -18.08
C GLU A 98 12.25 16.96 -17.39
N LEU A 99 11.78 16.26 -16.35
CA LEU A 99 10.63 16.69 -15.56
C LEU A 99 10.90 17.99 -14.79
N ASP A 100 12.11 18.18 -14.26
CA ASP A 100 12.52 19.41 -13.58
C ASP A 100 12.55 20.60 -14.55
N ALA A 101 13.00 20.39 -15.81
CA ALA A 101 12.97 21.42 -16.84
C ALA A 101 11.53 21.85 -17.17
N ILE A 102 10.63 20.88 -17.36
CA ILE A 102 9.19 21.10 -17.57
C ILE A 102 8.58 21.83 -16.37
N ALA A 103 8.88 21.38 -15.15
CA ALA A 103 8.38 21.99 -13.93
C ALA A 103 8.88 23.44 -13.76
N GLN A 104 10.12 23.72 -14.15
CA GLN A 104 10.69 25.07 -14.10
C GLN A 104 9.96 26.03 -15.04
N GLU A 105 9.59 25.59 -16.25
CA GLU A 105 8.78 26.39 -17.17
C GLU A 105 7.39 26.70 -16.59
N ALA A 106 6.81 25.74 -15.85
CA ALA A 106 5.55 25.90 -15.13
C ALA A 106 5.68 26.63 -13.78
N SER A 107 6.89 27.05 -13.37
CA SER A 107 7.17 27.60 -12.02
C SER A 107 6.74 26.68 -10.87
N ILE A 108 6.82 25.36 -11.08
CA ILE A 108 6.53 24.30 -10.11
C ILE A 108 7.85 23.73 -9.59
N THR A 109 7.89 23.38 -8.30
CA THR A 109 9.04 22.69 -7.70
C THR A 109 8.69 21.23 -7.44
N LEU A 110 9.36 20.32 -8.12
CA LEU A 110 9.22 18.89 -7.87
C LEU A 110 10.04 18.45 -6.64
N PRO A 111 9.57 17.45 -5.89
CA PRO A 111 10.36 16.87 -4.81
C PRO A 111 11.63 16.20 -5.36
N ALA A 112 12.66 16.06 -4.53
CA ALA A 112 13.91 15.40 -4.93
C ALA A 112 13.71 13.92 -5.32
N THR A 113 12.75 13.25 -4.68
CA THR A 113 12.38 11.86 -4.95
C THR A 113 10.87 11.77 -5.17
N PRO A 114 10.40 10.81 -5.99
CA PRO A 114 8.98 10.62 -6.19
C PRO A 114 8.30 10.23 -4.87
N THR A 115 7.18 10.87 -4.56
CA THR A 115 6.45 10.62 -3.31
C THR A 115 5.37 9.57 -3.55
N LEU A 116 5.38 8.52 -2.73
CA LEU A 116 4.29 7.56 -2.68
C LEU A 116 3.29 7.99 -1.60
N SER A 117 2.02 7.62 -1.77
CA SER A 117 1.02 7.87 -0.73
C SER A 117 1.40 7.20 0.60
N PHE A 118 0.85 7.71 1.70
CA PHE A 118 1.18 7.22 3.06
C PHE A 118 1.06 5.70 3.19
N TRP A 119 -0.02 5.10 2.66
CA TRP A 119 -0.27 3.66 2.76
C TRP A 119 0.84 2.83 2.10
N HIS A 120 1.21 3.16 0.86
CA HIS A 120 2.24 2.43 0.12
C HIS A 120 3.65 2.73 0.65
N SER A 121 3.91 3.94 1.15
CA SER A 121 5.24 4.32 1.68
C SER A 121 5.51 3.77 3.08
N ILE A 122 4.62 3.99 4.05
CA ILE A 122 4.88 3.76 5.48
C ILE A 122 3.77 2.95 6.13
N GLY A 123 2.50 3.28 5.85
CA GLY A 123 1.34 2.75 6.54
C GLY A 123 1.25 1.22 6.53
N GLY A 124 1.48 0.58 5.37
CA GLY A 124 1.47 -0.89 5.29
C GLY A 124 2.59 -1.55 6.10
N LYS A 125 3.78 -0.94 6.14
CA LYS A 125 4.93 -1.46 6.90
C LYS A 125 4.65 -1.42 8.40
N LEU A 126 4.08 -0.32 8.89
CA LEU A 126 3.68 -0.19 10.29
C LEU A 126 2.61 -1.22 10.66
N LEU A 127 1.59 -1.39 9.81
CA LEU A 127 0.56 -2.40 10.04
C LEU A 127 1.13 -3.81 10.06
N PHE A 128 2.03 -4.13 9.14
CA PHE A 128 2.68 -5.45 9.08
C PHE A 128 3.43 -5.77 10.38
N VAL A 129 4.18 -4.80 10.93
CA VAL A 129 4.87 -4.95 12.22
C VAL A 129 3.87 -5.16 13.36
N VAL A 130 2.76 -4.42 13.39
CA VAL A 130 1.71 -4.59 14.41
C VAL A 130 1.09 -5.99 14.35
N VAL A 131 0.80 -6.49 13.14
CA VAL A 131 0.21 -7.83 12.96
C VAL A 131 1.18 -8.92 13.41
N ILE A 132 2.45 -8.85 13.02
CA ILE A 132 3.48 -9.80 13.47
C ILE A 132 3.65 -9.72 14.99
N GLY A 133 3.75 -8.52 15.55
CA GLY A 133 3.90 -8.32 16.99
C GLY A 133 2.72 -8.89 17.78
N ALA A 134 1.49 -8.69 17.29
CA ALA A 134 0.29 -9.25 17.90
C ALA A 134 0.26 -10.79 17.81
N PHE A 135 0.67 -11.36 16.66
CA PHE A 135 0.76 -12.81 16.50
C PHE A 135 1.77 -13.44 17.46
N ILE A 136 2.97 -12.84 17.58
CA ILE A 136 4.00 -13.30 18.52
C ILE A 136 3.50 -13.17 19.96
N ALA A 137 2.95 -12.02 20.33
CA ALA A 137 2.39 -11.83 21.67
C ALA A 137 1.29 -12.85 21.98
N TYR A 138 0.38 -13.11 21.04
CA TYR A 138 -0.64 -14.15 21.21
C TYR A 138 -0.01 -15.53 21.45
N SER A 139 0.98 -15.92 20.64
CA SER A 139 1.67 -17.21 20.77
C SER A 139 2.44 -17.38 22.08
N VAL A 140 2.92 -16.29 22.69
CA VAL A 140 3.67 -16.35 23.95
C VAL A 140 2.74 -16.26 25.16
N PHE A 141 1.67 -15.45 25.11
CA PHE A 141 0.81 -15.19 26.26
C PHE A 141 -0.41 -16.11 26.36
N PHE A 142 -0.81 -16.79 25.29
CA PHE A 142 -2.04 -17.61 25.25
C PHE A 142 -1.80 -19.07 24.87
N ALA A 143 -0.56 -19.52 24.70
CA ALA A 143 -0.24 -20.92 24.41
C ALA A 143 -0.23 -21.84 25.65
N GLU A 144 -0.32 -21.29 26.88
CA GLU A 144 -0.27 -22.07 28.12
C GLU A 144 -1.65 -22.52 28.63
N GLU A 145 -2.77 -22.11 28.02
CA GLU A 145 -4.12 -22.44 28.53
C GLU A 145 -4.71 -23.77 27.99
N GLU A 146 -4.01 -24.51 27.13
CA GLU A 146 -4.55 -25.76 26.51
C GLU A 146 -4.02 -27.09 27.12
N GLU A 147 -3.15 -27.08 28.14
CA GLU A 147 -2.58 -28.31 28.73
C GLU A 147 -3.25 -28.84 30.01
N GLU A 148 -4.32 -28.22 30.53
CA GLU A 148 -5.01 -28.66 31.76
C GLU A 148 -6.44 -29.21 31.55
N GLU A 149 -6.70 -30.05 30.55
CA GLU A 149 -7.95 -30.84 30.51
C GLU A 149 -7.76 -32.26 29.94
N GLU A 150 -6.88 -33.08 30.52
CA GLU A 150 -7.02 -34.55 30.46
C GLU A 150 -6.68 -35.22 31.81
N GLU A 151 -7.58 -35.11 32.79
CA GLU A 151 -7.74 -36.17 33.79
C GLU A 151 -9.14 -36.80 33.66
N PRO A 152 -9.27 -38.02 33.13
CA PRO A 152 -10.29 -38.93 33.60
C PRO A 152 -9.73 -39.71 34.79
N LYS A 153 -10.21 -39.34 35.97
CA LYS A 153 -10.27 -40.24 37.13
C LYS A 153 -11.20 -41.42 36.83
N GLU A 154 -10.95 -42.52 37.55
CA GLU A 154 -11.74 -43.76 37.74
C GLU A 154 -11.13 -45.01 37.06
N GLU A 155 -11.10 -46.21 37.66
CA GLU A 155 -11.44 -46.68 39.01
C GLU A 155 -10.76 -48.05 39.25
N LYS A 156 -10.44 -48.31 40.52
CA LYS A 156 -10.24 -49.58 41.27
C LYS A 156 -10.20 -50.93 40.51
N GLN A 157 -9.19 -51.74 40.85
CA GLN A 157 -9.36 -53.12 41.35
C GLN A 157 -8.39 -53.42 42.49
#